data_AF-A0A2T7UX15-F1
#
_entry.id   AF-A0A2T7UX15-F1
#
_cell.length_a   1.000
_cell.length_b   1.000
_cell.length_c   1.000
_cell.angle_alpha   90.00
_cell.angle_beta   90.00
_cell.angle_gamma   90.00
#
_symmetry.space_group_name_H-M   'P 1'
#
loop_
_entity.id
_entity.type
_entity.pdbx_description
1 polymer ?
#
loop_
_entity_poly.entity_id
_entity_poly.type
_entity_poly.pdbx_seq_one_letter_code
_entity_poly.pdbx_strand_id
1 'polypeptide(L)'
;MRLAPAVLALTLVAAPALAGVDAVLDDHVLPGTAAFAQATQALDDQAIDFCQPQDLAPLWNSAMDAWVRIGHLRLGPGEQAALTIAFWPDARSAGRRTLARMIAAQDPMGVHGDDFPQVSAAARGLYALETLLYDPDFNGYEPDSYSCTLVSVMAHDLATQAAALDAAWREKFAPELRTAGQPGNATFLSMAEAERALFTALHGGVEFDADQRLGQPMGTEDRPRPQRAENWRSGRSLRNLTLSLESLHAMATALAGHPVDAVDSAFDAAAYFSLAITDPAFQDISDPQGRLHLESLQGRVRTIGEVLISEIGTSMGIAPGFNALDGD
;
A
#
# COMPACT_ATOMS: atom_id res chain seq x y z
N MET A 1 20.05 -44.84 -56.74
CA MET A 1 20.15 -43.57 -55.99
C MET A 1 18.75 -43.12 -55.62
N ARG A 2 18.33 -43.29 -54.36
CA ARG A 2 17.04 -42.82 -53.85
C ARG A 2 17.30 -41.61 -52.96
N LEU A 3 16.81 -40.45 -53.37
CA LEU A 3 16.80 -39.20 -52.60
C LEU A 3 15.61 -39.27 -51.63
N ALA A 4 15.87 -39.07 -50.34
CA ALA A 4 14.84 -38.85 -49.32
C ALA A 4 14.83 -37.36 -48.95
N PRO A 5 13.66 -36.68 -48.89
CA PRO A 5 13.59 -35.31 -48.42
C PRO A 5 13.48 -35.31 -46.89
N ALA A 6 14.44 -34.68 -46.23
CA ALA A 6 14.35 -34.37 -44.81
C ALA A 6 13.43 -33.15 -44.64
N VAL A 7 12.24 -33.36 -44.10
CA VAL A 7 11.34 -32.29 -43.67
C VAL A 7 11.86 -31.78 -42.32
N LEU A 8 12.41 -30.58 -42.33
CA LEU A 8 12.83 -29.87 -41.12
C LEU A 8 11.58 -29.21 -40.50
N ALA A 9 11.03 -29.81 -39.44
CA ALA A 9 9.97 -29.20 -38.67
C ALA A 9 10.58 -28.10 -37.79
N LEU A 10 10.41 -26.83 -38.19
CA LEU A 10 10.63 -25.69 -37.29
C LEU A 10 9.49 -25.67 -36.27
N THR A 11 9.75 -26.19 -35.07
CA THR A 11 8.94 -25.87 -33.90
C THR A 11 9.27 -24.45 -33.47
N LEU A 12 8.45 -23.47 -33.88
CA LEU A 12 8.41 -22.18 -33.18
C LEU A 12 7.89 -22.44 -31.77
N VAL A 13 8.80 -22.51 -30.81
CA VAL A 13 8.44 -22.31 -29.40
C VAL A 13 8.18 -20.82 -29.27
N ALA A 14 6.91 -20.42 -29.40
CA ALA A 14 6.49 -19.13 -28.92
C ALA A 14 6.66 -19.18 -27.39
N ALA A 15 7.71 -18.54 -26.88
CA ALA A 15 7.76 -18.22 -25.46
C ALA A 15 6.47 -17.42 -25.17
N PRO A 16 5.69 -17.77 -24.13
CA PRO A 16 4.58 -16.93 -23.75
C PRO A 16 5.19 -15.57 -23.42
N ALA A 17 4.77 -14.53 -24.16
CA ALA A 17 5.05 -13.18 -23.73
C ALA A 17 4.25 -12.98 -22.44
N LEU A 18 4.88 -13.24 -21.30
CA LEU A 18 4.37 -12.79 -20.01
C LEU A 18 4.20 -11.28 -20.11
N ALA A 19 3.00 -10.76 -19.85
CA ALA A 19 2.78 -9.31 -19.80
C ALA A 19 3.71 -8.66 -18.75
N GLY A 20 4.01 -9.41 -17.67
CA GLY A 20 5.27 -9.34 -16.94
C GLY A 20 5.56 -7.98 -16.33
N VAL A 21 6.84 -7.60 -16.32
CA VAL A 21 7.31 -6.35 -15.72
C VAL A 21 6.66 -5.11 -16.35
N ASP A 22 6.55 -5.07 -17.68
CA ASP A 22 6.00 -3.88 -18.36
C ASP A 22 4.52 -3.65 -18.03
N ALA A 23 3.68 -4.69 -18.02
CA ALA A 23 2.27 -4.55 -17.67
C ALA A 23 2.08 -4.10 -16.22
N VAL A 24 2.84 -4.66 -15.27
CA VAL A 24 2.81 -4.20 -13.87
C VAL A 24 3.22 -2.74 -13.76
N LEU A 25 4.24 -2.31 -14.51
CA LEU A 25 4.68 -0.92 -14.50
C LEU A 25 3.63 0.02 -15.11
N ASP A 26 3.12 -0.30 -16.29
CA ASP A 26 2.26 0.58 -17.07
C ASP A 26 0.80 0.60 -16.61
N ASP A 27 0.28 -0.52 -16.09
CA ASP A 27 -1.14 -0.63 -15.72
C ASP A 27 -1.37 -0.45 -14.22
N HIS A 28 -0.33 -0.58 -13.39
CA HIS A 28 -0.47 -0.56 -11.92
C HIS A 28 0.43 0.46 -11.24
N VAL A 29 1.75 0.33 -11.39
CA VAL A 29 2.70 1.14 -10.61
C VAL A 29 2.68 2.61 -11.02
N LEU A 30 2.95 2.91 -12.29
CA LEU A 30 3.11 4.29 -12.76
C LEU A 30 1.79 5.09 -12.77
N PRO A 31 0.62 4.50 -13.10
CA PRO A 31 -0.66 5.18 -12.91
C PRO A 31 -0.97 5.39 -11.43
N GLY A 32 -0.67 4.41 -10.58
CA GLY A 32 -0.98 4.48 -9.15
C GLY A 32 -0.16 5.52 -8.41
N THR A 33 1.15 5.63 -8.67
CA THR A 33 1.99 6.69 -8.09
C THR A 33 1.56 8.08 -8.55
N ALA A 34 1.20 8.22 -9.83
CA ALA A 34 0.69 9.47 -10.37
C ALA A 34 -0.68 9.86 -9.76
N ALA A 35 -1.58 8.89 -9.59
CA ALA A 35 -2.87 9.11 -8.93
C ALA A 35 -2.71 9.54 -7.47
N PHE A 36 -1.75 8.94 -6.75
CA PHE A 36 -1.44 9.35 -5.39
C PHE A 36 -0.88 10.78 -5.34
N ALA A 37 0.07 11.12 -6.22
CA ALA A 37 0.60 12.49 -6.33
C ALA A 37 -0.49 13.53 -6.67
N GLN A 38 -1.42 13.19 -7.56
CA GLN A 38 -2.54 14.08 -7.90
C GLN A 38 -3.51 14.27 -6.72
N ALA A 39 -3.84 13.19 -6.00
CA ALA A 39 -4.76 13.26 -4.88
C ALA A 39 -4.19 14.06 -3.71
N THR A 40 -2.89 13.94 -3.43
CA THR A 40 -2.22 14.73 -2.39
C THR A 40 -2.01 16.18 -2.82
N GLN A 41 -1.77 16.45 -4.11
CA GLN A 41 -1.75 17.83 -4.61
C GLN A 41 -3.12 18.51 -4.44
N ALA A 42 -4.22 17.82 -4.75
CA ALA A 42 -5.55 18.38 -4.54
C ALA A 42 -5.83 18.66 -3.05
N LEU A 43 -5.32 17.81 -2.14
CA LEU A 43 -5.39 18.05 -0.71
C LEU A 43 -4.57 19.29 -0.29
N ASP A 44 -3.36 19.45 -0.81
CA ASP A 44 -2.49 20.61 -0.56
C ASP A 44 -3.12 21.91 -1.07
N ASP A 45 -3.59 21.93 -2.32
CA ASP A 45 -4.24 23.09 -2.93
C ASP A 45 -5.42 23.60 -2.10
N GLN A 46 -6.25 22.70 -1.56
CA GLN A 46 -7.36 23.06 -0.67
C GLN A 46 -6.86 23.56 0.68
N ALA A 47 -5.80 22.95 1.22
CA ALA A 47 -5.27 23.27 2.54
C ALA A 47 -4.59 24.65 2.62
N ILE A 48 -4.26 25.27 1.48
CA ILE A 48 -3.76 26.65 1.40
C ILE A 48 -4.81 27.63 1.95
N ASP A 49 -6.09 27.45 1.57
CA ASP A 49 -7.17 28.36 1.92
C ASP A 49 -8.06 27.82 3.06
N PHE A 50 -8.16 26.49 3.19
CA PHE A 50 -9.08 25.83 4.12
C PHE A 50 -8.42 24.63 4.81
N CYS A 51 -8.06 24.79 6.09
CA CYS A 51 -7.35 23.76 6.86
C CYS A 51 -8.21 23.02 7.89
N GLN A 52 -9.52 23.23 7.87
CA GLN A 52 -10.44 22.63 8.84
C GLN A 52 -10.83 21.20 8.46
N PRO A 53 -11.24 20.37 9.45
CA PRO A 53 -11.59 18.97 9.21
C PRO A 53 -12.64 18.76 8.11
N GLN A 54 -13.72 19.54 8.12
CA GLN A 54 -14.80 19.40 7.14
C GLN A 54 -14.36 19.70 5.69
N ASP A 55 -13.36 20.55 5.52
CA ASP A 55 -12.89 21.00 4.21
C ASP A 55 -11.90 19.98 3.61
N LEU A 56 -11.11 19.34 4.46
CA LEU A 56 -10.02 18.46 4.04
C LEU A 56 -10.35 16.97 4.13
N ALA A 57 -11.29 16.55 4.97
CA ALA A 57 -11.63 15.14 5.17
C ALA A 57 -11.91 14.38 3.85
N PRO A 58 -12.70 14.91 2.87
CA PRO A 58 -12.93 14.21 1.60
C PRO A 58 -11.67 14.06 0.73
N LEU A 59 -10.81 15.07 0.71
CA LEU A 59 -9.56 15.05 -0.07
C LEU A 59 -8.54 14.12 0.58
N TRP A 60 -8.46 14.12 1.91
CA TRP A 60 -7.65 13.16 2.66
C TRP A 60 -8.11 11.72 2.40
N ASN A 61 -9.43 11.47 2.36
CA ASN A 61 -9.95 10.15 2.00
C ASN A 61 -9.52 9.72 0.59
N SER A 62 -9.52 10.65 -0.36
CA SER A 62 -9.08 10.39 -1.75
C SER A 62 -7.58 10.09 -1.82
N ALA A 63 -6.76 10.84 -1.08
CA ALA A 63 -5.32 10.57 -0.95
C ALA A 63 -5.04 9.22 -0.27
N MET A 64 -5.81 8.87 0.76
CA MET A 64 -5.70 7.58 1.44
C MET A 64 -6.11 6.42 0.52
N ASP A 65 -7.22 6.55 -0.22
CA ASP A 65 -7.65 5.57 -1.23
C ASP A 65 -6.52 5.32 -2.25
N ALA A 66 -5.91 6.39 -2.77
CA ALA A 66 -4.82 6.30 -3.75
C ALA A 66 -3.55 5.66 -3.15
N TRP A 67 -3.17 6.03 -1.92
CA TRP A 67 -2.02 5.44 -1.23
C TRP A 67 -2.19 3.95 -0.98
N VAL A 68 -3.35 3.52 -0.45
CA VAL A 68 -3.59 2.11 -0.10
C VAL A 68 -3.41 1.21 -1.32
N ARG A 69 -3.80 1.68 -2.50
CA ARG A 69 -3.64 0.93 -3.75
C ARG A 69 -2.17 0.67 -4.11
N ILE A 70 -1.22 1.54 -3.75
CA ILE A 70 0.21 1.38 -4.09
C ILE A 70 1.13 1.16 -2.88
N GLY A 71 0.61 1.22 -1.65
CA GLY A 71 1.39 1.14 -0.43
C GLY A 71 2.07 -0.22 -0.18
N HIS A 72 1.66 -1.27 -0.91
CA HIS A 72 2.29 -2.59 -0.89
C HIS A 72 3.63 -2.63 -1.65
N LEU A 73 3.93 -1.62 -2.48
CA LEU A 73 5.18 -1.52 -3.25
C LEU A 73 6.36 -1.15 -2.32
N ARG A 74 6.77 -2.10 -1.48
CA ARG A 74 7.92 -1.99 -0.56
C ARG A 74 9.23 -2.38 -1.23
N LEU A 75 9.49 -1.77 -2.39
CA LEU A 75 10.70 -1.97 -3.18
C LEU A 75 11.15 -0.65 -3.79
N GLY A 76 12.46 -0.51 -4.01
CA GLY A 76 13.06 0.70 -4.58
C GLY A 76 12.66 1.97 -3.80
N PRO A 77 12.15 3.02 -4.47
CA PRO A 77 11.81 4.29 -3.80
C PRO A 77 10.66 4.16 -2.79
N GLY A 78 9.79 3.16 -2.93
CA GLY A 78 8.66 2.94 -2.02
C GLY A 78 9.09 2.52 -0.61
N GLU A 79 10.22 1.82 -0.47
CA GLU A 79 10.73 1.36 0.82
C GLU A 79 11.13 2.53 1.73
N GLN A 80 11.79 3.54 1.15
CA GLN A 80 12.24 4.72 1.89
C GLN A 80 11.08 5.68 2.19
N ALA A 81 10.17 5.87 1.23
CA ALA A 81 9.05 6.81 1.35
C ALA A 81 7.93 6.32 2.28
N ALA A 82 7.82 5.00 2.46
CA ALA A 82 6.78 4.32 3.25
C ALA A 82 6.53 4.94 4.63
N LEU A 83 7.59 5.14 5.40
CA LEU A 83 7.49 5.47 6.82
C LEU A 83 7.03 6.90 7.05
N THR A 84 7.42 7.84 6.19
CA THR A 84 7.07 9.26 6.33
C THR A 84 5.72 9.59 5.70
N ILE A 85 5.31 8.86 4.65
CA ILE A 85 3.97 8.97 4.06
C ILE A 85 2.92 8.32 4.95
N ALA A 86 3.21 7.14 5.49
CA ALA A 86 2.20 6.27 6.09
C ALA A 86 2.74 5.55 7.34
N PHE A 87 3.05 6.32 8.39
CA PHE A 87 3.54 5.78 9.66
C PHE A 87 2.47 4.95 10.42
N TRP A 88 2.39 3.67 10.09
CA TRP A 88 1.56 2.67 10.77
C TRP A 88 2.14 1.26 10.49
N PRO A 89 2.09 0.30 11.44
CA PRO A 89 1.45 0.36 12.77
C PRO A 89 2.18 1.22 13.81
N ASP A 90 1.43 2.04 14.56
CA ASP A 90 1.96 2.83 15.68
C ASP A 90 1.57 2.23 17.04
N ALA A 91 2.12 1.06 17.36
CA ALA A 91 1.76 0.31 18.57
C ALA A 91 2.02 1.08 19.89
N ARG A 92 2.84 2.13 19.84
CA ARG A 92 3.17 2.97 20.99
C ARG A 92 2.49 4.33 20.94
N SER A 93 1.60 4.64 19.99
CA SER A 93 0.97 5.96 19.86
C SER A 93 2.00 7.12 19.84
N ALA A 94 3.14 6.91 19.20
CA ALA A 94 4.19 7.90 19.04
C ALA A 94 3.70 9.14 18.25
N GLY A 95 2.82 8.95 17.28
CA GLY A 95 2.28 10.03 16.47
C GLY A 95 1.43 10.99 17.28
N ARG A 96 0.35 10.50 17.91
CA ARG A 96 -0.51 11.30 18.81
C ARG A 96 0.29 12.03 19.89
N ARG A 97 1.27 11.37 20.53
CA ARG A 97 2.11 12.04 21.54
C ARG A 97 3.00 13.14 20.96
N THR A 98 3.49 12.98 19.73
CA THR A 98 4.33 14.00 19.09
C THR A 98 3.48 15.19 18.65
N LEU A 99 2.32 14.94 18.03
CA LEU A 99 1.34 15.97 17.71
C LEU A 99 0.91 16.78 18.94
N ALA A 100 0.53 16.12 20.03
CA ALA A 100 0.13 16.80 21.26
C ALA A 100 1.22 17.73 21.81
N ARG A 101 2.49 17.28 21.78
CA ARG A 101 3.64 18.11 22.20
C ARG A 101 3.85 19.31 21.28
N MET A 102 3.82 19.09 19.97
CA MET A 102 4.00 20.16 18.98
C MET A 102 2.91 21.23 19.12
N ILE A 103 1.65 20.81 19.27
CA ILE A 103 0.51 21.72 19.44
C ILE A 103 0.59 22.49 20.76
N ALA A 104 0.88 21.81 21.86
CA ALA A 104 0.99 22.45 23.17
C ALA A 104 2.16 23.46 23.24
N ALA A 105 3.25 23.17 22.54
CA ALA A 105 4.43 24.04 22.49
C ALA A 105 4.36 25.13 21.41
N GLN A 106 3.40 25.05 20.49
CA GLN A 106 3.40 25.80 19.22
C GLN A 106 4.77 25.72 18.54
N ASP A 107 5.24 24.48 18.33
CA ASP A 107 6.56 24.19 17.81
C ASP A 107 6.79 24.90 16.46
N PRO A 108 7.80 25.78 16.32
CA PRO A 108 8.04 26.52 15.08
C PRO A 108 8.18 25.61 13.84
N MET A 109 8.65 24.37 14.00
CA MET A 109 8.75 23.43 12.89
C MET A 109 7.39 23.12 12.26
N GLY A 110 6.29 23.19 13.02
CA GLY A 110 4.94 22.95 12.52
C GLY A 110 4.31 24.10 11.73
N VAL A 111 5.00 25.24 11.60
CA VAL A 111 4.54 26.39 10.80
C VAL A 111 5.55 26.82 9.72
N HIS A 112 6.72 26.17 9.67
CA HIS A 112 7.77 26.44 8.68
C HIS A 112 7.92 25.26 7.73
N GLY A 113 7.37 25.38 6.52
CA GLY A 113 7.36 24.31 5.51
C GLY A 113 8.75 23.76 5.17
N ASP A 114 9.77 24.61 5.09
CA ASP A 114 11.15 24.20 4.74
C ASP A 114 11.81 23.31 5.80
N ASP A 115 11.44 23.47 7.07
CA ASP A 115 11.99 22.68 8.19
C ASP A 115 11.13 21.46 8.52
N PHE A 116 9.88 21.41 8.04
CA PHE A 116 8.94 20.35 8.33
C PHE A 116 9.42 18.94 7.93
N PRO A 117 10.20 18.73 6.85
CA PRO A 117 10.78 17.43 6.53
C PRO A 117 11.71 16.85 7.61
N GLN A 118 12.16 17.66 8.57
CA GLN A 118 12.97 17.21 9.72
C GLN A 118 12.11 16.72 10.89
N VAL A 119 10.79 16.97 10.88
CA VAL A 119 9.85 16.44 11.88
C VAL A 119 9.83 14.91 11.79
N SER A 120 9.67 14.28 12.96
CA SER A 120 9.53 12.82 13.08
C SER A 120 8.46 12.28 12.14
N ALA A 121 8.76 11.17 11.44
CA ALA A 121 7.81 10.45 10.58
C ALA A 121 6.47 10.14 11.29
N ALA A 122 6.49 9.90 12.60
CA ALA A 122 5.29 9.63 13.38
C ALA A 122 4.30 10.81 13.44
N ALA A 123 4.78 12.04 13.23
CA ALA A 123 3.98 13.26 13.22
C ALA A 123 3.85 13.85 11.80
N ARG A 124 3.93 13.00 10.77
CA ARG A 124 3.83 13.39 9.36
C ARG A 124 2.92 12.44 8.60
N GLY A 125 2.57 12.84 7.38
CA GLY A 125 1.86 12.00 6.42
C GLY A 125 0.41 11.68 6.81
N LEU A 126 -0.13 10.65 6.17
CA LEU A 126 -1.55 10.31 6.14
C LEU A 126 -2.12 10.04 7.54
N TYR A 127 -1.40 9.36 8.42
CA TYR A 127 -1.89 9.00 9.76
C TYR A 127 -1.83 10.15 10.77
N ALA A 128 -0.85 11.05 10.63
CA ALA A 128 -0.81 12.27 11.42
C ALA A 128 -1.98 13.19 11.03
N LEU A 129 -2.24 13.33 9.73
CA LEU A 129 -3.41 14.02 9.21
C LEU A 129 -4.73 13.37 9.67
N GLU A 130 -4.84 12.04 9.67
CA GLU A 130 -6.04 11.38 10.22
C GLU A 130 -6.30 11.80 11.67
N THR A 131 -5.24 11.86 12.49
CA THR A 131 -5.37 12.27 13.89
C THR A 131 -5.92 13.69 13.98
N LEU A 132 -5.37 14.64 13.20
CA LEU A 132 -5.82 16.04 13.24
C LEU A 132 -7.22 16.24 12.64
N LEU A 133 -7.65 15.40 11.69
CA LEU A 133 -8.94 15.56 11.03
C LEU A 133 -10.08 14.79 11.74
N TYR A 134 -9.79 13.65 12.36
CA TYR A 134 -10.82 12.73 12.87
C TYR A 134 -10.76 12.44 14.37
N ASP A 135 -9.63 12.65 15.06
CA ASP A 135 -9.56 12.40 16.50
C ASP A 135 -10.26 13.55 17.27
N PRO A 136 -11.31 13.28 18.06
CA PRO A 136 -12.03 14.33 18.82
C PRO A 136 -11.15 15.11 19.80
N ASP A 137 -10.02 14.54 20.23
CA ASP A 137 -9.06 15.23 21.09
C ASP A 137 -8.24 16.29 20.33
N PHE A 138 -8.23 16.24 19.00
CA PHE A 138 -7.39 17.06 18.13
C PHE A 138 -8.16 17.91 17.14
N ASN A 139 -9.31 17.45 16.63
CA ASN A 139 -9.97 18.06 15.47
C ASN A 139 -10.87 19.28 15.78
N GLY A 140 -10.89 19.76 17.02
CA GLY A 140 -11.66 20.94 17.45
C GLY A 140 -10.91 22.27 17.37
N TYR A 141 -9.97 22.43 16.42
CA TYR A 141 -9.13 23.63 16.33
C TYR A 141 -9.77 24.75 15.49
N GLU A 142 -9.44 26.00 15.80
CA GLU A 142 -9.93 27.19 15.07
C GLU A 142 -9.15 27.44 13.76
N PRO A 143 -9.73 28.14 12.77
CA PRO A 143 -9.07 28.42 11.48
C PRO A 143 -7.72 29.12 11.59
N ASP A 144 -7.59 30.10 12.48
CA ASP A 144 -6.34 30.87 12.66
C ASP A 144 -5.37 30.22 13.67
N SER A 145 -5.57 28.95 14.01
CA SER A 145 -4.78 28.26 15.04
C SER A 145 -3.50 27.62 14.50
N TYR A 146 -2.58 27.34 15.42
CA TYR A 146 -1.39 26.53 15.15
C TYR A 146 -1.74 25.18 14.51
N SER A 147 -2.77 24.49 15.01
CA SER A 147 -3.17 23.18 14.49
C SER A 147 -3.66 23.25 13.05
N CYS A 148 -4.39 24.30 12.68
CA CYS A 148 -4.83 24.51 11.30
C CYS A 148 -3.63 24.76 10.38
N THR A 149 -2.69 25.61 10.80
CA THR A 149 -1.43 25.83 10.06
C THR A 149 -0.62 24.54 9.92
N LEU A 150 -0.53 23.74 11.00
CA LEU A 150 0.15 22.46 11.00
C LEU A 150 -0.47 21.48 9.99
N VAL A 151 -1.79 21.45 9.86
CA VAL A 151 -2.50 20.64 8.86
C VAL A 151 -2.12 21.06 7.44
N SER A 152 -2.10 22.37 7.14
CA SER A 152 -1.67 22.88 5.83
C SER A 152 -0.22 22.50 5.53
N VAL A 153 0.69 22.69 6.49
CA VAL A 153 2.10 22.32 6.32
C VAL A 153 2.27 20.81 6.11
N MET A 154 1.51 19.98 6.83
CA MET A 154 1.51 18.52 6.63
C MET A 154 0.97 18.09 5.26
N ALA A 155 -0.10 18.75 4.77
CA ALA A 155 -0.65 18.48 3.45
C ALA A 155 0.38 18.79 2.35
N HIS A 156 1.07 19.92 2.47
CA HIS A 156 2.15 20.32 1.56
C HIS A 156 3.33 19.35 1.56
N ASP A 157 3.80 18.93 2.74
CA ASP A 157 4.85 17.93 2.89
C ASP A 157 4.44 16.57 2.28
N LEU A 158 3.18 16.17 2.44
CA LEU A 158 2.66 14.94 1.85
C LEU A 158 2.60 15.02 0.32
N ALA A 159 2.16 16.14 -0.24
CA ALA A 159 2.15 16.37 -1.69
C ALA A 159 3.56 16.33 -2.28
N THR A 160 4.52 16.99 -1.62
CA THR A 160 5.93 16.98 -2.00
C THR A 160 6.52 15.57 -2.00
N GLN A 161 6.24 14.77 -0.96
CA GLN A 161 6.68 13.37 -0.90
C GLN A 161 6.06 12.50 -1.98
N ALA A 162 4.77 12.68 -2.26
CA ALA A 162 4.06 11.91 -3.29
C ALA A 162 4.60 12.22 -4.70
N ALA A 163 4.85 13.49 -5.00
CA ALA A 163 5.48 13.90 -6.26
C ALA A 163 6.90 13.34 -6.41
N ALA A 164 7.70 13.37 -5.33
CA ALA A 164 9.04 12.78 -5.34
C ALA A 164 9.00 11.25 -5.54
N LEU A 165 8.03 10.56 -4.95
CA LEU A 165 7.83 9.11 -5.15
C LEU A 165 7.48 8.78 -6.61
N ASP A 166 6.53 9.51 -7.21
CA ASP A 166 6.16 9.31 -8.62
C ASP A 166 7.34 9.56 -9.56
N ALA A 167 8.08 10.65 -9.36
CA ALA A 167 9.28 10.96 -10.14
C ALA A 167 10.35 9.87 -9.99
N ALA A 168 10.62 9.40 -8.77
CA ALA A 168 11.62 8.36 -8.51
C ALA A 168 11.26 7.02 -9.19
N TRP A 169 9.97 6.67 -9.24
CA TRP A 169 9.49 5.52 -10.01
C TRP A 169 9.65 5.74 -11.52
N ARG A 170 9.13 6.84 -12.06
CA ARG A 170 9.13 7.11 -13.52
C ARG A 170 10.53 7.27 -14.11
N GLU A 171 11.38 8.04 -13.44
CA GLU A 171 12.65 8.49 -14.00
C GLU A 171 13.78 7.49 -13.79
N LYS A 172 13.68 6.66 -12.75
CA LYS A 172 14.76 5.76 -12.35
C LYS A 172 14.32 4.31 -12.21
N PHE A 173 13.43 4.01 -11.28
CA PHE A 173 13.24 2.62 -10.85
C PHE A 173 12.45 1.76 -11.86
N ALA A 174 11.46 2.34 -12.56
CA ALA A 174 10.78 1.65 -13.66
C ALA A 174 11.72 1.37 -14.85
N PRO A 175 12.55 2.33 -15.32
CA PRO A 175 13.62 2.04 -16.27
C PRO A 175 14.59 0.93 -15.81
N GLU A 176 14.97 0.89 -14.52
CA GLU A 176 15.82 -0.16 -13.96
C GLU A 176 15.14 -1.55 -14.02
N LEU A 177 13.85 -1.66 -13.72
CA LEU A 177 13.13 -2.93 -13.89
C LEU A 177 13.03 -3.34 -15.37
N ARG A 178 12.72 -2.41 -16.28
CA ARG A 178 12.60 -2.69 -17.72
C ARG A 178 13.88 -3.15 -18.38
N THR A 179 15.00 -2.61 -17.93
CA THR A 179 16.32 -2.89 -18.51
C THR A 179 17.03 -4.05 -17.81
N ALA A 180 16.33 -4.83 -16.99
CA ALA A 180 16.89 -5.95 -16.26
C ALA A 180 17.64 -6.93 -17.20
N GLY A 181 18.87 -7.29 -16.82
CA GLY A 181 19.77 -8.13 -17.62
C GLY A 181 20.41 -7.45 -18.85
N GLN A 182 20.16 -6.17 -19.09
CA GLN A 182 20.86 -5.40 -20.13
C GLN A 182 22.20 -4.84 -19.62
N PRO A 183 23.21 -4.63 -20.50
CA PRO A 183 24.45 -3.98 -20.12
C PRO A 183 24.21 -2.60 -19.49
N GLY A 184 24.80 -2.35 -18.32
CA GLY A 184 24.65 -1.09 -17.58
C GLY A 184 23.61 -1.12 -16.46
N ASN A 185 22.80 -2.18 -16.36
CA ASN A 185 21.92 -2.41 -15.23
C ASN A 185 22.62 -3.28 -14.18
N ALA A 186 22.99 -2.68 -13.05
CA ALA A 186 23.62 -3.38 -11.93
C ALA A 186 22.62 -3.75 -10.82
N THR A 187 21.39 -3.26 -10.89
CA THR A 187 20.34 -3.49 -9.89
C THR A 187 19.64 -4.83 -10.13
N PHE A 188 19.26 -5.10 -11.38
CA PHE A 188 18.61 -6.35 -11.80
C PHE A 188 19.43 -7.01 -12.91
N LEU A 189 20.08 -8.12 -12.58
CA LEU A 189 21.00 -8.86 -13.45
C LEU A 189 20.27 -9.76 -14.45
N SER A 190 18.97 -9.99 -14.25
CA SER A 190 18.12 -10.71 -15.20
C SER A 190 16.66 -10.28 -15.09
N MET A 191 15.88 -10.48 -16.16
CA MET A 191 14.43 -10.23 -16.13
C MET A 191 13.72 -11.05 -15.03
N ALA A 192 14.19 -12.26 -14.76
CA ALA A 192 13.65 -13.10 -13.69
C ALA A 192 13.84 -12.49 -12.29
N GLU A 193 14.89 -11.69 -12.07
CA GLU A 193 15.06 -10.97 -10.79
C GLU A 193 14.06 -9.82 -10.66
N ALA A 194 13.78 -9.09 -11.74
CA ALA A 194 12.76 -8.04 -11.75
C ALA A 194 11.35 -8.61 -11.51
N GLU A 195 11.02 -9.73 -12.16
CA GLU A 195 9.76 -10.45 -11.93
C GLU A 195 9.62 -10.94 -10.49
N ARG A 196 10.68 -11.54 -9.92
CA ARG A 196 10.69 -11.95 -8.51
C ARG A 196 10.50 -10.78 -7.57
N ALA A 197 11.19 -9.66 -7.78
CA ALA A 197 11.04 -8.48 -6.94
C ALA A 197 9.59 -7.95 -6.93
N LEU A 198 8.93 -7.93 -8.10
CA LEU A 198 7.52 -7.55 -8.19
C LEU A 198 6.59 -8.58 -7.53
N PHE A 199 6.85 -9.87 -7.72
CA PHE A 199 6.10 -10.91 -7.03
C PHE A 199 6.25 -10.82 -5.51
N THR A 200 7.46 -10.55 -5.01
CA THR A 200 7.76 -10.36 -3.59
C THR A 200 6.95 -9.19 -3.02
N ALA A 201 6.88 -8.06 -3.74
CA ALA A 201 6.06 -6.93 -3.33
C ALA A 201 4.55 -7.24 -3.32
N LEU A 202 4.06 -7.98 -4.31
CA LEU A 202 2.68 -8.46 -4.38
C LEU A 202 2.34 -9.39 -3.20
N HIS A 203 3.15 -10.44 -3.00
CA HIS A 203 2.93 -11.42 -1.93
C HIS A 203 3.05 -10.77 -0.55
N GLY A 204 4.07 -9.94 -0.34
CA GLY A 204 4.26 -9.20 0.91
C GLY A 204 3.10 -8.25 1.22
N GLY A 205 2.42 -7.71 0.21
CA GLY A 205 1.19 -6.95 0.39
C GLY A 205 0.05 -7.77 0.99
N VAL A 206 -0.15 -9.00 0.50
CA VAL A 206 -1.16 -9.94 1.04
C VAL A 206 -0.80 -10.37 2.46
N GLU A 207 0.47 -10.65 2.74
CA GLU A 207 0.94 -10.96 4.10
C GLU A 207 0.72 -9.77 5.05
N PHE A 208 0.98 -8.54 4.59
CA PHE A 208 0.73 -7.33 5.36
C PHE A 208 -0.77 -7.14 5.67
N ASP A 209 -1.65 -7.42 4.72
CA ASP A 209 -3.11 -7.40 4.94
C ASP A 209 -3.54 -8.41 6.00
N ALA A 210 -3.06 -9.65 5.90
CA ALA A 210 -3.38 -10.69 6.86
C ALA A 210 -2.83 -10.38 8.26
N ASP A 211 -1.55 -10.05 8.37
CA ASP A 211 -0.86 -9.97 9.66
C ASP A 211 -1.00 -8.60 10.32
N GLN A 212 -0.92 -7.52 9.54
CA GLN A 212 -1.03 -6.17 10.08
C GLN A 212 -2.47 -5.67 10.08
N ARG A 213 -3.14 -5.58 8.93
CA ARG A 213 -4.48 -4.95 8.85
C ARG A 213 -5.54 -5.73 9.60
N LEU A 214 -5.49 -7.06 9.55
CA LEU A 214 -6.41 -7.94 10.26
C LEU A 214 -5.82 -8.45 11.59
N GLY A 215 -4.56 -8.90 11.60
CA GLY A 215 -3.97 -9.53 12.78
C GLY A 215 -3.73 -8.60 13.97
N GLN A 216 -3.22 -7.38 13.75
CA GLN A 216 -2.95 -6.44 14.84
C GLN A 216 -4.19 -6.06 15.65
N PRO A 217 -5.35 -5.71 15.05
CA PRO A 217 -6.55 -5.43 15.83
C PRO A 217 -7.12 -6.67 16.52
N MET A 218 -7.03 -7.85 15.92
CA MET A 218 -7.50 -9.10 16.53
C MET A 218 -6.79 -9.43 17.85
N GLY A 219 -5.49 -9.18 17.95
CA GLY A 219 -4.71 -9.52 19.14
C GLY A 219 -4.89 -10.99 19.55
N THR A 220 -4.86 -11.27 20.85
CA THR A 220 -5.25 -12.58 21.40
C THR A 220 -6.72 -12.57 21.78
N GLU A 221 -7.35 -13.74 21.92
CA GLU A 221 -8.74 -13.88 22.34
C GLU A 221 -9.04 -13.09 23.64
N ASP A 222 -8.19 -13.23 24.66
CA ASP A 222 -8.35 -12.50 25.93
C ASP A 222 -7.99 -11.00 25.88
N ARG A 223 -7.37 -10.53 24.79
CA ARG A 223 -6.83 -9.18 24.68
C ARG A 223 -6.96 -8.61 23.25
N PRO A 224 -8.19 -8.42 22.75
CA PRO A 224 -8.42 -7.74 21.49
C PRO A 224 -7.86 -6.31 21.54
N ARG A 225 -7.47 -5.79 20.37
CA ARG A 225 -6.82 -4.48 20.21
C ARG A 225 -7.49 -3.64 19.12
N PRO A 226 -8.81 -3.37 19.17
CA PRO A 226 -9.54 -2.69 18.10
C PRO A 226 -8.91 -1.34 17.67
N GLN A 227 -8.33 -0.59 18.61
CA GLN A 227 -7.65 0.68 18.30
C GLN A 227 -6.31 0.54 17.56
N ARG A 228 -5.85 -0.69 17.26
CA ARG A 228 -4.72 -0.95 16.37
C ARG A 228 -5.13 -1.10 14.91
N ALA A 229 -6.42 -1.20 14.60
CA ALA A 229 -6.89 -1.27 13.22
C ALA A 229 -6.42 -0.03 12.44
N GLU A 230 -6.06 -0.23 11.17
CA GLU A 230 -5.62 0.86 10.30
C GLU A 230 -6.76 1.87 10.12
N ASN A 231 -6.49 3.15 10.35
CA ASN A 231 -7.44 4.25 10.19
C ASN A 231 -8.84 4.04 10.81
N TRP A 232 -8.90 3.46 12.03
CA TRP A 232 -10.17 3.25 12.72
C TRP A 232 -10.90 4.54 13.10
N ARG A 233 -10.18 5.66 13.27
CA ARG A 233 -10.77 6.96 13.65
C ARG A 233 -11.63 7.53 12.54
N SER A 234 -11.18 7.35 11.31
CA SER A 234 -11.94 7.69 10.10
C SER A 234 -12.90 6.57 9.65
N GLY A 235 -12.95 5.45 10.37
CA GLY A 235 -13.84 4.32 10.07
C GLY A 235 -13.45 3.51 8.84
N ARG A 236 -12.17 3.52 8.46
CA ARG A 236 -11.71 3.06 7.14
C ARG A 236 -11.07 1.67 7.10
N SER A 237 -10.97 0.96 8.22
CA SER A 237 -10.18 -0.28 8.31
C SER A 237 -10.58 -1.32 7.25
N LEU A 238 -11.88 -1.58 7.08
CA LEU A 238 -12.39 -2.48 6.04
C LEU A 238 -12.23 -1.91 4.62
N ARG A 239 -12.45 -0.61 4.45
CA ARG A 239 -12.30 0.08 3.14
C ARG A 239 -10.86 -0.04 2.63
N ASN A 240 -9.88 0.21 3.50
CA ASN A 240 -8.48 0.11 3.15
C ASN A 240 -8.09 -1.34 2.81
N LEU A 241 -8.52 -2.32 3.61
CA LEU A 241 -8.29 -3.73 3.28
C LEU A 241 -8.88 -4.10 1.91
N THR A 242 -10.11 -3.67 1.62
CA THR A 242 -10.78 -3.95 0.35
C THR A 242 -10.01 -3.35 -0.83
N LEU A 243 -9.60 -2.08 -0.73
CA LEU A 243 -8.81 -1.39 -1.75
C LEU A 243 -7.43 -2.02 -1.97
N SER A 244 -6.79 -2.49 -0.90
CA SER A 244 -5.53 -3.22 -0.96
C SER A 244 -5.71 -4.52 -1.74
N LEU A 245 -6.70 -5.34 -1.38
CA LEU A 245 -6.98 -6.60 -2.06
C LEU A 245 -7.35 -6.42 -3.54
N GLU A 246 -8.18 -5.44 -3.89
CA GLU A 246 -8.48 -5.08 -5.28
C GLU A 246 -7.20 -4.76 -6.08
N SER A 247 -6.30 -3.98 -5.47
CA SER A 247 -5.05 -3.56 -6.10
C SER A 247 -4.07 -4.73 -6.29
N LEU A 248 -3.96 -5.58 -5.27
CA LEU A 248 -3.12 -6.78 -5.31
C LEU A 248 -3.64 -7.78 -6.36
N HIS A 249 -4.97 -7.91 -6.49
CA HIS A 249 -5.57 -8.75 -7.54
C HIS A 249 -5.26 -8.23 -8.95
N ALA A 250 -5.39 -6.91 -9.17
CA ALA A 250 -5.04 -6.29 -10.44
C ALA A 250 -3.56 -6.49 -10.78
N MET A 251 -2.66 -6.29 -9.81
CA MET A 251 -1.22 -6.52 -10.00
C MET A 251 -0.90 -8.00 -10.28
N ALA A 252 -1.55 -8.94 -9.60
CA ALA A 252 -1.38 -10.37 -9.85
C ALA A 252 -1.76 -10.74 -11.31
N THR A 253 -2.87 -10.19 -11.78
CA THR A 253 -3.33 -10.37 -13.17
C THR A 253 -2.36 -9.77 -14.18
N ALA A 254 -1.87 -8.55 -13.92
CA ALA A 254 -0.89 -7.88 -14.78
C ALA A 254 0.43 -8.66 -14.84
N LEU A 255 0.90 -9.15 -13.68
CA LEU A 255 2.14 -9.92 -13.58
C LEU A 255 2.04 -11.28 -14.30
N ALA A 256 0.92 -11.99 -14.15
CA ALA A 256 0.66 -13.24 -14.86
C ALA A 256 0.45 -13.02 -16.38
N GLY A 257 -0.07 -11.85 -16.76
CA GLY A 257 -0.40 -11.49 -18.14
C GLY A 257 -1.67 -12.13 -18.68
N HIS A 258 -2.42 -12.83 -17.84
CA HIS A 258 -3.74 -13.39 -18.13
C HIS A 258 -4.52 -13.59 -16.83
N PRO A 259 -5.85 -13.74 -16.88
CA PRO A 259 -6.64 -14.19 -15.74
C PRO A 259 -6.18 -15.56 -15.24
N VAL A 260 -6.18 -15.75 -13.93
CA VAL A 260 -5.76 -17.00 -13.28
C VAL A 260 -6.90 -17.46 -12.38
N ASP A 261 -7.76 -18.35 -12.87
CA ASP A 261 -9.04 -18.73 -12.24
C ASP A 261 -8.94 -19.03 -10.74
N ALA A 262 -7.87 -19.70 -10.30
CA ALA A 262 -7.65 -20.02 -8.90
C ALA A 262 -7.32 -18.78 -8.05
N VAL A 263 -6.51 -17.85 -8.58
CA VAL A 263 -6.21 -16.56 -7.95
C VAL A 263 -7.48 -15.72 -7.89
N ASP A 264 -8.20 -15.60 -9.01
CA ASP A 264 -9.46 -14.85 -9.11
C ASP A 264 -10.47 -15.36 -8.08
N SER A 265 -10.65 -16.69 -8.00
CA SER A 265 -11.56 -17.31 -7.03
C SER A 265 -11.14 -17.06 -5.57
N ALA A 266 -9.85 -16.98 -5.28
CA ALA A 266 -9.36 -16.70 -3.93
C ALA A 266 -9.65 -15.25 -3.50
N PHE A 267 -9.43 -14.28 -4.40
CA PHE A 267 -9.79 -12.89 -4.15
C PHE A 267 -11.31 -12.68 -4.04
N ASP A 268 -12.10 -13.31 -4.90
CA ASP A 268 -13.57 -13.29 -4.83
C ASP A 268 -14.08 -13.86 -3.50
N ALA A 269 -13.45 -14.93 -3.01
CA ALA A 269 -13.78 -15.49 -1.71
C ALA A 269 -13.48 -14.52 -0.56
N ALA A 270 -12.32 -13.84 -0.56
CA ALA A 270 -12.02 -12.82 0.44
C ALA A 270 -13.03 -11.66 0.39
N ALA A 271 -13.38 -11.19 -0.82
CA ALA A 271 -14.39 -10.16 -1.02
C ALA A 271 -15.77 -10.59 -0.50
N TYR A 272 -16.17 -11.85 -0.72
CA TYR A 272 -17.41 -12.38 -0.17
C TYR A 272 -17.42 -12.41 1.36
N PHE A 273 -16.33 -12.85 2.00
CA PHE A 273 -16.23 -12.89 3.46
C PHE A 273 -16.20 -11.50 4.10
N SER A 274 -15.72 -10.48 3.38
CA SER A 274 -15.72 -9.09 3.86
C SER A 274 -17.15 -8.53 4.03
N LEU A 275 -18.14 -9.05 3.30
CA LEU A 275 -19.54 -8.65 3.41
C LEU A 275 -20.19 -8.99 4.77
N ALA A 276 -19.59 -9.92 5.52
CA ALA A 276 -20.06 -10.28 6.86
C ALA A 276 -19.61 -9.28 7.94
N ILE A 277 -18.69 -8.36 7.63
CA ILE A 277 -18.18 -7.38 8.58
C ILE A 277 -19.20 -6.27 8.78
N THR A 278 -19.64 -6.10 10.03
CA THR A 278 -20.68 -5.12 10.40
C THR A 278 -20.12 -3.77 10.80
N ASP A 279 -19.03 -3.75 11.56
CA ASP A 279 -18.30 -2.53 11.89
C ASP A 279 -17.07 -2.38 10.97
N PRO A 280 -17.08 -1.42 10.02
CA PRO A 280 -15.96 -1.21 9.10
C PRO A 280 -14.69 -0.70 9.79
N ALA A 281 -14.78 -0.24 11.05
CA ALA A 281 -13.65 0.15 11.86
C ALA A 281 -13.11 -0.99 12.75
N PHE A 282 -13.73 -2.17 12.72
CA PHE A 282 -13.40 -3.34 13.54
C PHE A 282 -13.48 -3.09 15.06
N GLN A 283 -14.33 -2.17 15.53
CA GLN A 283 -14.47 -1.90 16.97
C GLN A 283 -15.36 -2.91 17.69
N ASP A 284 -16.14 -3.70 16.95
CA ASP A 284 -16.93 -4.83 17.43
C ASP A 284 -16.13 -6.13 17.64
N ILE A 285 -14.81 -6.14 17.43
CA ILE A 285 -13.94 -7.33 17.50
C ILE A 285 -13.87 -8.03 18.87
N SER A 286 -14.37 -7.39 19.93
CA SER A 286 -14.50 -8.02 21.25
C SER A 286 -15.73 -8.93 21.34
N ASP A 287 -16.68 -8.77 20.42
CA ASP A 287 -17.84 -9.66 20.28
C ASP A 287 -17.41 -10.96 19.57
N PRO A 288 -17.83 -12.15 20.06
CA PRO A 288 -17.45 -13.42 19.45
C PRO A 288 -17.82 -13.53 17.96
N GLN A 289 -18.95 -12.94 17.54
CA GLN A 289 -19.37 -13.00 16.15
C GLN A 289 -18.53 -12.06 15.27
N GLY A 290 -18.32 -10.81 15.72
CA GLY A 290 -17.43 -9.86 15.05
C GLY A 290 -16.00 -10.40 14.87
N ARG A 291 -15.46 -11.02 15.93
CA ARG A 291 -14.16 -11.71 15.89
C ARG A 291 -14.14 -12.85 14.87
N LEU A 292 -15.12 -13.75 14.91
CA LEU A 292 -15.18 -14.91 14.01
C LEU A 292 -15.23 -14.48 12.52
N HIS A 293 -15.96 -13.40 12.21
CA HIS A 293 -16.01 -12.86 10.85
C HIS A 293 -14.62 -12.37 10.40
N LEU A 294 -13.89 -11.66 11.27
CA LEU A 294 -12.52 -11.19 10.97
C LEU A 294 -11.50 -12.33 10.85
N GLU A 295 -11.58 -13.33 11.73
CA GLU A 295 -10.72 -14.53 11.64
C GLU A 295 -10.98 -15.30 10.34
N SER A 296 -12.24 -15.41 9.94
CA SER A 296 -12.63 -16.06 8.68
C SER A 296 -12.11 -15.29 7.47
N LEU A 297 -12.24 -13.96 7.47
CA LEU A 297 -11.67 -13.11 6.42
C LEU A 297 -10.14 -13.21 6.36
N GLN A 298 -9.45 -13.18 7.51
CA GLN A 298 -8.00 -13.35 7.57
C GLN A 298 -7.56 -14.70 6.99
N GLY A 299 -8.28 -15.78 7.29
CA GLY A 299 -8.03 -17.10 6.70
C GLY A 299 -8.10 -17.05 5.17
N ARG A 300 -9.08 -16.34 4.60
CA ARG A 300 -9.19 -16.17 3.14
C ARG A 300 -8.04 -15.36 2.55
N VAL A 301 -7.63 -14.28 3.22
CA VAL A 301 -6.46 -13.49 2.79
C VAL A 301 -5.18 -14.34 2.81
N ARG A 302 -4.98 -15.22 3.81
CA ARG A 302 -3.84 -16.15 3.82
C ARG A 302 -3.89 -17.14 2.65
N THR A 303 -5.06 -17.68 2.32
CA THR A 303 -5.24 -18.55 1.15
C THR A 303 -4.86 -17.85 -0.16
N ILE A 304 -5.10 -16.55 -0.30
CA ILE A 304 -4.64 -15.79 -1.47
C ILE A 304 -3.11 -15.90 -1.62
N GLY A 305 -2.35 -15.70 -0.55
CA GLY A 305 -0.89 -15.81 -0.57
C GLY A 305 -0.42 -17.20 -1.01
N GLU A 306 -1.02 -18.26 -0.46
CA GLU A 306 -0.73 -19.65 -0.85
C GLU A 306 -0.97 -19.90 -2.34
N VAL A 307 -2.10 -19.42 -2.87
CA VAL A 307 -2.47 -19.58 -4.29
C VAL A 307 -1.57 -18.74 -5.20
N LEU A 308 -1.17 -17.52 -4.80
CA LEU A 308 -0.22 -16.72 -5.57
C LEU A 308 1.12 -17.45 -5.74
N ILE A 309 1.62 -18.13 -4.70
CA ILE A 309 2.84 -18.93 -4.78
C ILE A 309 2.67 -20.11 -5.75
N SER A 310 1.57 -20.87 -5.64
CA SER A 310 1.38 -22.07 -6.48
C SER A 310 1.14 -21.74 -7.95
N GLU A 311 0.34 -20.71 -8.23
CA GLU A 311 -0.11 -20.41 -9.59
C GLU A 311 0.81 -19.44 -10.35
N ILE A 312 1.47 -18.52 -9.64
CA ILE A 312 2.31 -17.49 -10.27
C ILE A 312 3.78 -17.69 -9.86
N GLY A 313 4.07 -17.71 -8.56
CA GLY A 313 5.43 -17.72 -8.02
C GLY A 313 6.28 -18.91 -8.46
N THR A 314 5.69 -20.10 -8.56
CA THR A 314 6.40 -21.34 -8.95
C THR A 314 7.03 -21.22 -10.35
N SER A 315 6.36 -20.55 -11.28
CA SER A 315 6.89 -20.31 -12.64
C SER A 315 8.14 -19.41 -12.64
N MET A 316 8.26 -18.56 -11.62
CA MET A 316 9.40 -17.67 -11.38
C MET A 316 10.49 -18.33 -10.53
N GLY A 317 10.36 -19.62 -10.18
CA GLY A 317 11.31 -20.34 -9.34
C GLY A 317 11.21 -20.00 -7.85
N ILE A 318 10.09 -19.42 -7.41
CA ILE A 318 9.80 -19.17 -6.00
C ILE A 318 9.19 -20.45 -5.40
N ALA A 319 9.76 -20.92 -4.29
CA ALA A 319 9.36 -22.17 -3.66
C ALA A 319 8.24 -21.99 -2.62
N PRO A 320 7.44 -23.04 -2.34
CA PRO A 320 6.55 -23.07 -1.18
C PRO A 320 7.32 -22.79 0.12
N GLY A 321 6.79 -21.89 0.96
CA GLY A 321 7.47 -21.42 2.16
C GLY A 321 8.35 -20.17 1.96
N PHE A 322 8.25 -19.53 0.79
CA PHE A 322 8.75 -18.17 0.58
C PHE A 322 8.14 -17.19 1.60
N ASN A 323 8.99 -16.34 2.17
CA ASN A 323 8.60 -15.26 3.07
C ASN A 323 9.13 -13.96 2.48
N ALA A 324 8.24 -13.02 2.15
CA ALA A 324 8.63 -11.77 1.50
C ALA A 324 9.52 -10.89 2.40
N LEU A 325 9.58 -11.18 3.71
CA LEU A 325 10.39 -10.44 4.68
C LEU A 325 11.79 -11.02 4.90
N ASP A 326 12.08 -12.23 4.43
CA ASP A 326 13.39 -12.87 4.68
C ASP A 326 14.53 -12.29 3.84
N GLY A 327 14.20 -11.42 2.87
CA GLY A 327 15.17 -10.72 2.02
C GLY A 327 15.90 -11.66 1.06
N ASP A 328 16.00 -11.26 -0.20
CA ASP A 328 16.88 -11.93 -1.17
C ASP A 328 18.35 -11.54 -0.94
#